data_AF-A0AAV9E3L5-F1
#
_entry.id   AF-A0AAV9E3L5-F1
#
_cell.length_a   1.000
_cell.length_b   1.000
_cell.length_c   1.000
_cell.angle_alpha   90.00
_cell.angle_beta   90.00
_cell.angle_gamma   90.00
#
_symmetry.space_group_name_H-M   'P 1'
#
loop_
_entity.id
_entity.type
_entity.pdbx_description
1 polymer ?
#
loop_
_entity_poly.entity_id
_entity_poly.type
_entity_poly.pdbx_seq_one_letter_code
_entity_poly.pdbx_strand_id
1 'polypeptide(L)'
;MGVPGELTELEDSKFAPLTTEEPSFGPPALLLLGFKAEETAKIQLFLKEMGGEFLKVIHCTEDMITCSLWEAMHSEQPNLEDVKVAQSVPRVCFLSGLSGEEMMMFIDAYPEIGLEPAVFAALVPNSADKMLGEVIEEIMGDHEMMSAKQSE
;
A
#
# COMPACT_ATOMS: atom_id res chain seq x y z
N MET A 1 28.85 31.98 -23.34
CA MET A 1 29.17 30.96 -22.33
C MET A 1 27.87 30.27 -22.00
N GLY A 2 27.72 29.03 -22.46
CA GLY A 2 26.54 28.22 -22.20
C GLY A 2 26.85 27.19 -21.13
N VAL A 3 26.09 27.24 -20.04
CA VAL A 3 25.76 26.08 -19.21
C VAL A 3 24.26 26.20 -18.87
N PRO A 4 23.38 25.44 -19.53
CA PRO A 4 22.07 25.12 -18.99
C PRO A 4 22.19 23.75 -18.32
N GLY A 5 22.06 23.68 -17.00
CA GLY A 5 22.28 22.42 -16.30
C GLY A 5 22.00 22.50 -14.81
N GLU A 6 20.91 23.17 -14.44
CA GLU A 6 20.32 23.14 -13.11
C GLU A 6 18.93 23.74 -13.35
N LEU A 7 17.83 23.00 -13.38
CA LEU A 7 17.30 22.14 -12.34
C LEU A 7 16.53 21.02 -13.06
N THR A 8 16.92 19.77 -12.86
CA THR A 8 15.97 18.68 -13.12
C THR A 8 14.86 18.85 -12.09
N GLU A 9 13.67 19.21 -12.55
CA GLU A 9 12.44 19.29 -11.78
C GLU A 9 12.12 17.90 -11.20
N LEU A 10 12.69 17.58 -10.04
CA LEU A 10 12.35 16.40 -9.22
C LEU A 10 10.93 16.54 -8.61
N GLU A 11 10.05 17.32 -9.23
CA GLU A 11 8.73 17.71 -8.71
C GLU A 11 7.59 16.78 -9.13
N ASP A 12 7.88 15.60 -9.67
CA ASP A 12 6.86 14.57 -9.94
C ASP A 12 7.25 13.20 -9.36
N SER A 13 7.93 13.16 -8.20
CA SER A 13 7.81 11.98 -7.33
C SER A 13 6.38 11.98 -6.80
N LYS A 14 5.51 11.41 -7.63
CA LYS A 14 4.05 11.29 -7.49
C LYS A 14 3.66 10.58 -6.19
N PHE A 15 4.63 9.93 -5.53
CA PHE A 15 4.58 9.37 -4.19
C PHE A 15 5.63 10.03 -3.30
N ALA A 16 5.15 10.69 -2.25
CA ALA A 16 6.01 11.17 -1.19
C ALA A 16 6.50 9.98 -0.33
N PRO A 17 7.75 10.02 0.18
CA PRO A 17 8.17 9.06 1.20
C PRO A 17 7.21 9.12 2.38
N LEU A 18 6.82 7.96 2.93
CA LEU A 18 5.90 7.88 4.06
C LEU A 18 6.48 8.68 5.24
N THR A 19 5.87 9.81 5.59
CA THR A 19 6.30 10.65 6.70
C THR A 19 5.42 10.44 7.93
N THR A 20 5.97 10.62 9.12
CA THR A 20 5.25 10.43 10.40
C THR A 20 4.32 11.59 10.76
N GLU A 21 4.34 12.68 9.98
CA GLU A 21 3.64 13.94 10.28
C GLU A 21 2.28 14.06 9.57
N GLU A 22 1.95 13.11 8.68
CA GLU A 22 0.70 13.14 7.93
C GLU A 22 -0.47 12.61 8.78
N PRO A 23 -1.60 13.35 8.86
CA PRO A 23 -2.78 12.90 9.58
C PRO A 23 -3.35 11.64 8.92
N SER A 24 -3.83 10.71 9.75
CA SER A 24 -4.46 9.47 9.28
C SER A 24 -5.62 9.78 8.33
N PHE A 25 -5.55 9.29 7.10
CA PHE A 25 -6.57 9.52 6.06
C PHE A 25 -7.29 8.22 5.67
N GLY A 26 -8.61 8.32 5.54
CA GLY A 26 -9.51 7.21 5.24
C GLY A 26 -9.82 6.27 6.40
N PRO A 27 -10.50 5.15 6.11
CA PRO A 27 -10.96 4.21 7.12
C PRO A 27 -9.78 3.36 7.65
N PRO A 28 -9.83 2.91 8.91
CA PRO A 28 -8.84 1.98 9.44
C PRO A 28 -8.92 0.63 8.69
N ALA A 29 -8.06 0.45 7.69
CA ALA A 29 -8.10 -0.70 6.80
C ALA A 29 -6.73 -1.00 6.17
N LEU A 30 -6.52 -2.27 5.81
CA LEU A 30 -5.43 -2.75 4.96
C LEU A 30 -6.01 -3.38 3.70
N LEU A 31 -5.59 -2.87 2.54
CA LEU A 31 -5.90 -3.46 1.25
C LEU A 31 -4.69 -4.28 0.77
N LEU A 32 -4.89 -5.59 0.63
CA LEU A 32 -3.88 -6.57 0.27
C LEU A 32 -3.99 -6.94 -1.21
N LEU A 33 -2.94 -6.67 -1.99
CA LEU A 33 -2.85 -6.99 -3.41
C LEU A 33 -1.80 -8.08 -3.63
N GLY A 34 -2.15 -9.13 -4.38
CA GLY A 34 -1.24 -10.24 -4.68
C GLY A 34 -0.99 -11.17 -3.49
N PHE A 35 -1.70 -10.97 -2.38
CA PHE A 35 -1.68 -11.87 -1.21
C PHE A 35 -2.64 -13.03 -1.41
N LYS A 36 -2.32 -14.18 -0.82
CA LYS A 36 -3.23 -15.33 -0.82
C LYS A 36 -4.19 -15.25 0.36
N ALA A 37 -5.38 -15.84 0.21
CA ALA A 37 -6.36 -15.93 1.28
C ALA A 37 -5.81 -16.65 2.53
N GLU A 38 -4.91 -17.62 2.36
CA GLU A 38 -4.21 -18.32 3.46
C GLU A 38 -3.27 -17.40 4.28
N GLU A 39 -2.73 -16.35 3.68
CA GLU A 39 -1.81 -15.41 4.34
C GLU A 39 -2.56 -14.43 5.25
N THR A 40 -3.85 -14.20 4.97
CA THR A 40 -4.74 -13.34 5.77
C THR A 40 -4.73 -13.72 7.24
N ALA A 41 -4.71 -15.01 7.57
CA ALA A 41 -4.72 -15.47 8.96
C ALA A 41 -3.47 -15.01 9.71
N LYS A 42 -2.31 -15.03 9.04
CA LYS A 42 -1.05 -14.53 9.61
C LYS A 42 -1.07 -13.02 9.79
N ILE A 43 -1.59 -12.28 8.80
CA ILE A 43 -1.72 -10.83 8.86
C ILE A 43 -2.68 -10.42 9.99
N GLN A 44 -3.82 -11.08 10.13
CA GLN A 44 -4.76 -10.80 11.23
C GLN A 44 -4.15 -11.09 12.60
N LEU A 45 -3.40 -12.18 12.73
CA LEU A 45 -2.69 -12.49 13.98
C LEU A 45 -1.61 -11.43 14.28
N PHE A 46 -0.88 -11.01 13.28
CA PHE A 46 0.13 -9.96 13.38
C PHE A 46 -0.46 -8.62 13.80
N LEU A 47 -1.55 -8.22 13.16
CA LEU A 47 -2.32 -7.04 13.54
C LEU A 47 -2.75 -7.12 15.01
N LYS A 48 -3.23 -8.29 15.43
CA LYS A 48 -3.64 -8.51 16.82
C LYS A 48 -2.49 -8.35 17.82
N GLU A 49 -1.33 -8.92 17.53
CA GLU A 49 -0.14 -8.81 18.39
C GLU A 49 0.31 -7.35 18.56
N MET A 50 0.15 -6.53 17.52
CA MET A 50 0.47 -5.10 17.54
C MET A 50 -0.66 -4.20 18.05
N GLY A 51 -1.83 -4.76 18.41
CA GLY A 51 -3.01 -3.99 18.83
C GLY A 51 -3.79 -3.33 17.68
N GLY A 52 -3.51 -3.69 16.43
CA GLY A 52 -4.17 -3.25 15.20
C GLY A 52 -5.47 -3.99 14.87
N GLU A 53 -6.15 -4.60 15.85
CA GLU A 53 -7.42 -5.35 15.64
C GLU A 53 -8.56 -4.48 15.07
N PHE A 54 -8.42 -3.16 15.18
CA PHE A 54 -9.36 -2.20 14.63
C PHE A 54 -9.25 -2.03 13.10
N LEU A 55 -8.17 -2.52 12.50
CA LEU A 55 -7.93 -2.41 11.06
C LEU A 55 -8.66 -3.53 10.30
N LYS A 56 -9.45 -3.14 9.31
CA LYS A 56 -10.15 -4.07 8.43
C LYS A 56 -9.22 -4.62 7.37
N VAL A 57 -9.10 -5.94 7.25
CA VAL A 57 -8.34 -6.57 6.16
C VAL A 57 -9.23 -6.76 4.94
N ILE A 58 -8.79 -6.27 3.78
CA ILE A 58 -9.51 -6.32 2.50
C ILE A 58 -8.57 -6.93 1.46
N HIS A 59 -9.02 -7.92 0.72
CA HIS A 59 -8.30 -8.45 -0.43
C HIS A 59 -8.68 -7.73 -1.70
N CYS A 60 -7.69 -7.34 -2.49
CA CYS A 60 -7.95 -6.77 -3.80
C CYS A 60 -8.55 -7.81 -4.75
N THR A 61 -9.64 -7.44 -5.39
CA THR A 61 -10.31 -8.24 -6.42
C THR A 61 -10.13 -7.59 -7.78
N GLU A 62 -10.31 -8.33 -8.87
CA GLU A 62 -10.16 -7.78 -10.23
C GLU A 62 -11.08 -6.58 -10.49
N ASP A 63 -12.28 -6.57 -9.90
CA ASP A 63 -13.24 -5.47 -10.02
C ASP A 63 -12.72 -4.18 -9.36
N MET A 64 -12.07 -4.31 -8.20
CA MET A 64 -11.50 -3.18 -7.45
C MET A 64 -10.38 -2.47 -8.21
N ILE A 65 -9.66 -3.17 -9.10
CA ILE A 65 -8.59 -2.56 -9.91
C ILE A 65 -9.15 -1.44 -10.80
N THR A 66 -10.40 -1.59 -11.25
CA THR A 66 -11.09 -0.62 -12.10
C THR A 66 -11.77 0.51 -11.32
N CYS A 67 -11.86 0.37 -9.99
CA CYS A 67 -12.42 1.35 -9.07
C CYS A 67 -11.33 2.26 -8.49
N SER A 68 -11.71 3.31 -7.78
CA SER A 68 -10.75 4.17 -7.09
C SER A 68 -10.17 3.48 -5.86
N LEU A 69 -8.95 3.88 -5.46
CA LEU A 69 -8.32 3.37 -4.24
C LEU A 69 -9.21 3.62 -3.00
N TRP A 70 -9.89 4.76 -2.97
CA TRP A 70 -10.85 5.09 -1.91
C TRP A 70 -12.00 4.07 -1.80
N GLU A 71 -12.63 3.72 -2.91
CA GLU A 71 -13.72 2.74 -2.94
C GLU A 71 -13.24 1.34 -2.55
N ALA A 72 -12.05 0.95 -3.02
CA ALA A 72 -11.44 -0.32 -2.64
C ALA A 72 -11.19 -0.40 -1.12
N MET A 73 -10.77 0.70 -0.49
CA MET A 73 -10.57 0.78 0.97
C MET A 73 -11.87 0.76 1.78
N HIS A 74 -12.96 1.26 1.23
CA HIS A 74 -14.27 1.24 1.89
C HIS A 74 -15.03 -0.07 1.65
N SER A 75 -14.46 -0.97 0.86
CA SER A 75 -15.13 -2.20 0.50
C SER A 75 -15.34 -3.13 1.71
N GLU A 76 -16.45 -3.87 1.65
CA GLU A 76 -16.82 -4.81 2.71
C GLU A 76 -16.76 -6.24 2.16
N GLN A 77 -15.94 -7.06 2.81
CA GLN A 77 -15.77 -8.46 2.43
C GLN A 77 -16.27 -9.34 3.58
N PRO A 78 -17.49 -9.89 3.50
CA PRO A 78 -18.07 -10.66 4.59
C PRO A 78 -17.33 -11.99 4.83
N ASN A 79 -16.68 -12.56 3.81
CA ASN A 79 -15.89 -13.79 3.92
C ASN A 79 -14.61 -13.68 3.10
N LEU A 80 -13.47 -13.45 3.77
CA LEU A 80 -12.16 -13.31 3.10
C LEU A 80 -11.70 -14.59 2.38
N GLU A 81 -12.23 -15.76 2.76
CA GLU A 81 -11.92 -17.04 2.13
C GLU A 81 -12.62 -17.25 0.77
N ASP A 82 -13.78 -16.62 0.56
CA ASP A 82 -14.58 -16.74 -0.68
C ASP A 82 -14.27 -15.61 -1.68
N VAL A 83 -13.46 -14.63 -1.26
CA VAL A 83 -13.07 -13.49 -2.10
C VAL A 83 -12.19 -13.97 -3.25
N LYS A 84 -12.56 -13.59 -4.47
CA LYS A 84 -11.76 -13.80 -5.67
C LYS A 84 -10.61 -12.80 -5.71
N VAL A 85 -9.53 -13.12 -5.01
CA VAL A 85 -8.34 -12.28 -4.97
C VAL A 85 -7.72 -12.18 -6.37
N ALA A 86 -7.35 -10.97 -6.77
CA ALA A 86 -6.65 -10.73 -8.02
C ALA A 86 -5.26 -11.39 -7.99
N GLN A 87 -4.97 -12.26 -8.96
CA GLN A 87 -3.69 -12.99 -9.02
C GLN A 87 -2.66 -12.33 -9.94
N SER A 88 -3.09 -11.46 -10.87
CA SER A 88 -2.22 -10.79 -11.84
C SER A 88 -1.84 -9.37 -11.42
N VAL A 89 -1.73 -9.12 -10.11
CA VAL A 89 -1.32 -7.85 -9.53
C VAL A 89 -0.03 -8.02 -8.72
N PRO A 90 0.83 -6.99 -8.66
CA PRO A 90 2.01 -7.01 -7.81
C PRO A 90 1.64 -7.08 -6.32
N ARG A 91 2.61 -7.49 -5.50
CA ARG A 91 2.44 -7.65 -4.06
C ARG A 91 2.54 -6.29 -3.37
N VAL A 92 1.39 -5.65 -3.17
CA VAL A 92 1.29 -4.31 -2.58
C VAL A 92 0.32 -4.35 -1.40
N CYS A 93 0.68 -3.68 -0.32
CA CYS A 93 -0.16 -3.53 0.86
C CYS A 93 -0.42 -2.04 1.09
N PHE A 94 -1.67 -1.63 0.93
CA PHE A 94 -2.05 -0.26 1.25
C PHE A 94 -2.55 -0.16 2.69
N LEU A 95 -2.11 0.89 3.38
CA LEU A 95 -2.42 1.20 4.76
C LEU A 95 -3.33 2.44 4.80
N SER A 96 -4.46 2.36 5.50
CA SER A 96 -5.39 3.48 5.65
C SER A 96 -5.83 3.63 7.11
N GLY A 97 -6.10 4.88 7.52
CA GLY A 97 -6.53 5.20 8.87
C GLY A 97 -5.48 4.98 9.95
N LEU A 98 -4.20 4.86 9.57
CA LEU A 98 -3.06 4.75 10.47
C LEU A 98 -2.26 6.05 10.52
N SER A 99 -1.63 6.30 11.66
CA SER A 99 -0.59 7.34 11.80
C SER A 99 0.69 6.86 11.13
N GLY A 100 1.56 7.78 10.67
CA GLY A 100 2.81 7.37 10.04
C GLY A 100 3.74 6.56 10.97
N GLU A 101 3.67 6.78 12.29
CA GLU A 101 4.36 5.94 13.28
C GLU A 101 3.84 4.49 13.26
N GLU A 102 2.52 4.29 13.26
CA GLU A 102 1.89 2.96 13.21
C GLU A 102 2.21 2.25 11.89
N MET A 103 2.20 2.99 10.78
CA MET A 103 2.59 2.46 9.48
C MET A 103 4.05 2.01 9.46
N MET A 104 4.99 2.82 9.96
CA MET A 104 6.39 2.42 10.04
C MET A 104 6.59 1.19 10.94
N MET A 105 5.93 1.13 12.10
CA MET A 105 5.98 -0.05 12.96
C MET A 105 5.46 -1.30 12.25
N PHE A 106 4.34 -1.19 11.52
CA PHE A 106 3.81 -2.29 10.73
C PHE A 106 4.82 -2.77 9.67
N ILE A 107 5.42 -1.84 8.93
CA ILE A 107 6.39 -2.14 7.87
C ILE A 107 7.65 -2.80 8.42
N ASP A 108 8.16 -2.31 9.56
CA ASP A 108 9.36 -2.83 10.23
C ASP A 108 9.14 -4.24 10.80
N ALA A 109 7.97 -4.51 11.36
CA ALA A 109 7.63 -5.81 11.95
C ALA A 109 7.05 -6.82 10.95
N TYR A 110 6.58 -6.39 9.77
CA TYR A 110 6.09 -7.28 8.70
C TYR A 110 7.07 -8.38 8.26
N PRO A 111 8.40 -8.18 8.14
CA PRO A 111 9.32 -9.30 7.84
C PRO A 111 9.29 -10.42 8.89
N GLU A 112 8.92 -10.14 10.15
CA GLU A 112 8.91 -11.14 11.22
C GLU A 112 7.81 -12.21 11.06
N ILE A 113 6.76 -11.92 10.29
CA ILE A 113 5.65 -12.86 10.07
C ILE A 113 5.94 -13.92 9.01
N GLY A 114 7.12 -13.85 8.36
CA GLY A 114 7.58 -14.84 7.39
C GLY A 114 6.74 -14.91 6.12
N LEU A 115 6.14 -13.79 5.72
CA LEU A 115 5.48 -13.62 4.43
C LEU A 115 6.46 -13.08 3.38
N GLU A 116 6.10 -13.19 2.10
CA GLU A 116 6.92 -12.60 1.04
C GLU A 116 6.91 -11.06 1.17
N PRO A 117 8.00 -10.38 0.79
CA PRO A 117 8.09 -8.93 0.83
C PRO A 117 6.97 -8.30 -0.01
N ALA A 118 6.45 -7.18 0.49
CA ALA A 118 5.41 -6.40 -0.18
C ALA A 118 5.85 -4.94 -0.26
N VAL A 119 5.37 -4.23 -1.27
CA VAL A 119 5.49 -2.78 -1.32
C VAL A 119 4.39 -2.17 -0.45
N PHE A 120 4.75 -1.23 0.41
CA PHE A 120 3.80 -0.58 1.30
C PHE A 120 3.51 0.84 0.84
N ALA A 121 2.23 1.21 0.87
CA ALA A 121 1.80 2.56 0.52
C ALA A 121 0.66 3.02 1.43
N ALA A 122 0.59 4.32 1.72
CA ALA A 122 -0.52 4.89 2.46
C ALA A 122 -1.63 5.35 1.53
N LEU A 123 -2.88 5.25 1.98
CA LEU A 123 -3.97 5.99 1.38
C LEU A 123 -3.80 7.47 1.71
N VAL A 124 -3.59 8.29 0.68
CA VAL A 124 -3.49 9.75 0.80
C VAL A 124 -4.52 10.43 -0.09
N PRO A 125 -4.96 11.67 0.23
CA PRO A 125 -5.95 12.39 -0.58
C PRO A 125 -5.57 12.49 -2.06
N ASN A 126 -4.27 12.59 -2.35
CA ASN A 126 -3.76 12.70 -3.72
C ASN A 126 -3.99 11.43 -4.57
N SER A 127 -4.02 10.25 -3.95
CA SER A 127 -4.21 8.96 -4.64
C SER A 127 -5.61 8.36 -4.43
N ALA A 128 -6.39 8.90 -3.50
CA ALA A 128 -7.71 8.37 -3.13
C ALA A 128 -8.69 8.27 -4.31
N ASP A 129 -8.79 9.33 -5.11
CA ASP A 129 -9.69 9.40 -6.27
C ASP A 129 -9.12 8.74 -7.54
N LYS A 130 -7.84 8.38 -7.54
CA LYS A 130 -7.21 7.69 -8.67
C LYS A 130 -7.67 6.23 -8.73
N MET A 131 -7.69 5.66 -9.94
CA MET A 131 -7.96 4.24 -10.13
C MET A 131 -6.90 3.40 -9.43
N LEU A 132 -7.31 2.33 -8.74
CA LEU A 132 -6.42 1.44 -8.03
C LEU A 132 -5.33 0.88 -8.96
N GLY A 133 -5.70 0.49 -10.19
CA GLY A 133 -4.77 0.08 -11.24
C GLY A 133 -3.64 1.09 -11.49
N GLU A 134 -3.99 2.37 -11.68
CA GLU A 134 -2.98 3.42 -11.92
C GLU A 134 -2.09 3.63 -10.69
N VAL A 135 -2.68 3.66 -9.50
CA VAL A 135 -1.91 3.84 -8.25
C VAL A 135 -0.90 2.71 -8.07
N ILE A 136 -1.28 1.47 -8.38
CA ILE A 136 -0.38 0.32 -8.34
C ILE A 136 0.79 0.51 -9.30
N GLU A 137 0.53 0.85 -10.56
CA GLU A 137 1.57 1.04 -11.57
C GLU A 137 2.54 2.16 -11.18
N GLU A 138 2.02 3.26 -10.65
CA GLU A 138 2.86 4.36 -10.19
C GLU A 138 3.76 3.95 -9.01
N ILE A 139 3.22 3.27 -8.00
CA ILE A 139 3.99 2.81 -6.82
C ILE A 139 5.06 1.81 -7.23
N MET A 140 4.72 0.87 -8.11
CA MET A 140 5.68 -0.11 -8.60
C MET A 140 6.79 0.56 -9.41
N GLY A 141 6.46 1.52 -10.27
CA GLY A 141 7.44 2.28 -11.02
C GLY A 141 8.38 3.10 -10.13
N ASP A 142 7.85 3.71 -9.06
CA ASP A 142 8.64 4.45 -8.08
C ASP A 142 9.56 3.50 -7.28
N HIS A 143 9.03 2.36 -6.83
CA HIS A 143 9.80 1.33 -6.11
C HIS A 143 10.93 0.75 -6.96
N GLU A 144 10.72 0.49 -8.26
CA GLU A 144 11.77 0.05 -9.19
C GLU A 144 12.86 1.11 -9.34
N MET A 145 12.49 2.39 -9.48
CA MET A 145 13.45 3.49 -9.64
C MET A 145 14.27 3.74 -8.37
N MET A 146 13.67 3.59 -7.18
CA MET A 146 14.37 3.70 -5.90
C MET A 146 15.27 2.48 -5.62
N SER A 147 14.80 1.27 -5.93
CA SER A 147 15.60 0.04 -5.78
C SER A 147 16.84 0.03 -6.68
N ALA A 148 16.73 0.58 -7.90
CA ALA A 148 17.85 0.71 -8.83
C ALA A 148 18.96 1.64 -8.30
N LYS A 149 18.60 2.70 -7.57
CA LYS A 149 19.55 3.68 -7.01
C LYS A 149 20.31 3.21 -5.76
N GLN A 150 19.80 2.21 -5.05
CA GLN A 150 20.49 1.65 -3.86
C GLN A 150 21.54 0.58 -4.21
N SER A 151 21.71 0.26 -5.49
CA SER A 151 22.60 -0.79 -5.98
C SER A 151 23.95 -0.29 -6.51
N GLU A 152 24.28 1.00 -6.33
CA GLU A 152 25.55 1.64 -6.73
C GLU A 152 26.42 2.07 -5.54
#